data_AF-A0A821EW33-F1
#
_entry.id   AF-A0A821EW33-F1
#
_cell.length_a   1.000
_cell.length_b   1.000
_cell.length_c   1.000
_cell.angle_alpha   90.00
_cell.angle_beta   90.00
_cell.angle_gamma   90.00
#
_symmetry.space_group_name_H-M   'P 1'
#
loop_
_entity.id
_entity.type
_entity.pdbx_description
1 polymer ?
#
loop_
_entity_poly.entity_id
_entity_poly.type
_entity_poly.pdbx_seq_one_letter_code
_entity_poly.pdbx_strand_id
1 'polypeptide(L)'
;DLVARLHQQIEREEQILCFVKSNTEVTQSIKLLKLLKGLSAFPLIQSQSSMEQQQLIKTKQIFFSTTVAETSLTFPSLKYVIDTGLIHIPVYDPLTDSTELREMNAAESTIKQRQGRLGRTRPGEYYPLYTFDPKNKKFPEPQICQTELSNIEFSLRRLPLKCGLNDLKKWLPNAPSEQAIDTAIKRLHQLDILDLKRDFTSIGLSISKLPDFGSVEMSRAVLAALKDYKCGRDVLRLAAILGVLNTSSILRNLPRKYKKVEGDFMTLLNVMDTILAKKLVQPPCTFNVDNVCQETGLSFMKHYIKRAILRYSLFEKFFRSPNEYCTAAQCSSNGYWEPVARALLNGYSNNVYLSAAEIQGRKHRFICYTAAGITEKQKTAVLDSTSTLARKLSANPVALILARDIRISSDIRARSILSFLGEIQSDWLDRALERNIPMSETEIKLFNDNIKESQDFLLASNGVNCELHDDQLTLAGSAGRVLTTELCVRQKLVVKNEIPLIPVNETDTGLKRKVEDLTEELHIFRPMGWRWRAQKQVKIIFLKEKDQCKIVIKAREKNYKKVHKELKSFVRWLQLCVAMHLDSGVLPRRYIDSVTKQPSPDIEDRIKRITDTTMTPV
;
A
#
# COMPACT_ATOMS: atom_id res chain seq x y z
N ASP A 1 -8.83 8.60 -30.35
CA ASP A 1 -9.19 9.07 -31.70
C ASP A 1 -9.97 10.37 -31.76
N LEU A 2 -10.99 10.59 -30.91
CA LEU A 2 -11.81 11.82 -30.95
C LEU A 2 -10.97 13.11 -30.93
N VAL A 3 -10.00 13.22 -30.01
CA VAL A 3 -9.07 14.36 -29.93
C VAL A 3 -8.38 14.64 -31.27
N ALA A 4 -7.93 13.59 -31.98
CA ALA A 4 -7.23 13.75 -33.25
C ALA A 4 -8.17 14.22 -34.37
N ARG A 5 -9.42 13.72 -34.39
CA ARG A 5 -10.45 14.19 -35.34
C ARG A 5 -10.79 15.66 -35.09
N LEU A 6 -11.03 16.03 -33.84
CA LEU A 6 -11.33 17.42 -33.49
C LEU A 6 -10.14 18.34 -33.76
N HIS A 7 -8.91 17.89 -33.55
CA HIS A 7 -7.73 18.69 -33.86
C HIS A 7 -7.56 19.00 -35.36
N GLN A 8 -8.08 18.14 -36.25
CA GLN A 8 -8.10 18.44 -37.69
C GLN A 8 -9.11 19.54 -38.05
N GLN A 9 -10.06 19.83 -37.16
CA GLN A 9 -11.13 20.79 -37.37
C GLN A 9 -10.88 22.14 -36.67
N ILE A 10 -9.91 22.22 -35.76
CA ILE A 10 -9.62 23.46 -35.01
C ILE A 10 -8.71 24.41 -35.80
N GLU A 11 -8.92 25.70 -35.60
CA GLU A 11 -8.00 26.74 -36.06
C GLU A 11 -6.70 26.77 -35.23
N ARG A 12 -5.67 27.46 -35.72
CA ARG A 12 -4.33 27.52 -35.07
C ARG A 12 -4.34 28.02 -33.64
N GLU A 13 -5.33 28.80 -33.22
CA GLU A 13 -5.39 29.33 -31.85
C GLU A 13 -6.32 28.54 -30.94
N GLU A 14 -7.17 27.67 -31.48
CA GLU A 14 -8.21 26.99 -30.72
C GLU A 14 -7.67 25.86 -29.85
N GLN A 15 -8.35 25.62 -28.72
CA GLN A 15 -7.88 24.71 -27.68
C GLN A 15 -8.88 23.58 -27.41
N ILE A 16 -8.34 22.41 -27.05
CA ILE A 16 -9.07 21.21 -26.66
C ILE A 16 -8.70 20.85 -25.22
N LEU A 17 -9.70 20.72 -24.36
CA LEU A 17 -9.54 20.28 -22.98
C LEU A 17 -10.20 18.92 -22.78
N CYS A 18 -9.44 17.94 -22.30
CA CYS A 18 -9.91 16.59 -22.03
C CYS A 18 -9.94 16.33 -20.52
N PHE A 19 -11.11 16.02 -19.96
CA PHE A 19 -11.26 15.57 -18.58
C PHE A 19 -11.18 14.05 -18.49
N VAL A 20 -10.17 13.57 -17.78
CA VAL A 20 -9.92 12.14 -17.48
C VAL A 20 -9.86 11.90 -15.98
N LYS A 21 -9.95 10.64 -15.54
CA LYS A 21 -10.21 10.35 -14.13
C LYS A 21 -9.00 10.58 -13.23
N SER A 22 -7.78 10.34 -13.72
CA SER A 22 -6.57 10.30 -12.90
C SER A 22 -5.31 10.82 -13.60
N ASN A 23 -4.28 11.16 -12.83
CA ASN A 23 -2.97 11.57 -13.36
C ASN A 23 -2.30 10.48 -14.21
N THR A 24 -2.58 9.21 -13.91
CA THR A 24 -2.10 8.06 -14.69
C THR A 24 -2.71 8.07 -16.08
N GLU A 25 -4.02 8.29 -16.18
CA GLU A 25 -4.70 8.42 -17.47
C GLU A 25 -4.27 9.65 -18.25
N VAL A 26 -4.03 10.79 -17.58
CA VAL A 26 -3.45 11.98 -18.22
C VAL A 26 -2.13 11.61 -18.92
N THR A 27 -1.22 10.97 -18.18
CA THR A 27 0.11 10.60 -18.69
C THR A 27 0.02 9.57 -19.83
N GLN A 28 -0.83 8.56 -19.67
CA GLN A 28 -1.06 7.53 -20.69
C GLN A 28 -1.68 8.12 -21.96
N SER A 29 -2.71 8.96 -21.82
CA SER A 29 -3.41 9.57 -22.95
C SER A 29 -2.49 10.47 -23.76
N ILE A 30 -1.66 11.29 -23.10
CA ILE A 30 -0.64 12.11 -23.76
C ILE A 30 0.35 11.23 -24.53
N LYS A 31 0.85 10.16 -23.90
CA LYS A 31 1.81 9.24 -24.53
C LYS A 31 1.19 8.55 -25.75
N LEU A 32 -0.03 8.03 -25.62
CA LEU A 32 -0.75 7.36 -26.71
C LEU A 32 -1.07 8.30 -27.85
N LEU A 33 -1.50 9.53 -27.55
CA LEU A 33 -1.80 10.52 -28.57
C LEU A 33 -0.53 10.88 -29.38
N LYS A 34 0.61 11.03 -28.71
CA LYS A 34 1.90 11.26 -29.38
C LYS A 34 2.33 10.06 -30.23
N LEU A 35 2.25 8.85 -29.69
CA LEU A 35 2.69 7.63 -30.39
C LEU A 35 1.82 7.28 -31.60
N LEU A 36 0.50 7.39 -31.47
CA LEU A 36 -0.45 6.91 -32.47
C LEU A 36 -0.84 7.97 -33.49
N LYS A 37 -0.79 9.25 -33.12
CA LYS A 37 -1.29 10.36 -33.95
C LYS A 37 -0.28 11.48 -34.18
N GLY A 38 0.91 11.41 -33.56
CA GLY A 38 1.95 12.43 -33.68
C GLY A 38 1.63 13.77 -33.01
N LEU A 39 0.53 13.86 -32.26
CA LEU A 39 0.07 15.12 -31.65
C LEU A 39 0.66 15.31 -30.25
N SER A 40 1.05 16.55 -29.94
CA SER A 40 1.56 16.91 -28.62
C SER A 40 0.43 17.44 -27.73
N ALA A 41 0.21 16.79 -26.59
CA ALA A 41 -0.72 17.23 -25.57
C ALA A 41 -0.01 17.44 -24.23
N PHE A 42 -0.60 18.24 -23.36
CA PHE A 42 0.03 18.72 -22.13
C PHE A 42 -0.83 18.40 -20.90
N PRO A 43 -0.19 18.00 -19.79
CA PRO A 43 -0.92 17.71 -18.56
C PRO A 43 -1.31 19.02 -17.86
N LEU A 44 -2.50 19.03 -17.27
CA LEU A 44 -2.94 20.01 -16.28
C LEU A 44 -3.34 19.26 -15.01
N ILE A 45 -2.39 19.08 -14.10
CA ILE A 45 -2.51 18.25 -12.89
C ILE A 45 -2.06 18.98 -11.63
N GLN A 46 -2.50 18.52 -10.46
CA GLN A 46 -2.34 19.22 -9.18
C GLN A 46 -0.88 19.34 -8.73
N SER A 47 0.01 18.46 -9.21
CA SER A 47 1.43 18.50 -8.89
C SER A 47 2.18 19.63 -9.59
N GLN A 48 1.60 20.24 -10.62
CA GLN A 48 2.20 21.38 -11.34
C GLN A 48 1.96 22.69 -10.56
N SER A 49 2.88 23.65 -10.73
CA SER A 49 2.67 24.97 -10.16
C SER A 49 1.63 25.77 -10.94
N SER A 50 0.94 26.71 -10.30
CA SER A 50 -0.05 27.57 -10.98
C SER A 50 0.58 28.36 -12.14
N MET A 51 1.83 28.81 -11.99
CA MET A 51 2.56 29.52 -13.05
C MET A 51 2.86 28.61 -14.25
N GLU A 52 3.26 27.37 -14.00
CA GLU A 52 3.48 26.36 -15.05
C GLU A 52 2.18 26.05 -15.80
N GLN A 53 1.08 25.83 -15.07
CA GLN A 53 -0.24 25.59 -15.66
C GLN A 53 -0.68 26.76 -16.55
N GLN A 54 -0.55 28.00 -16.07
CA GLN A 54 -0.89 29.19 -16.86
C GLN A 54 -0.01 29.35 -18.10
N GLN A 55 1.29 29.08 -18.00
CA GLN A 55 2.20 29.15 -19.14
C GLN A 55 1.87 28.10 -20.21
N LEU A 56 1.51 26.88 -19.77
CA LEU A 56 1.04 25.83 -20.67
C LEU A 56 -0.26 26.26 -21.38
N ILE A 57 -1.23 26.78 -20.63
CA ILE A 57 -2.51 27.25 -21.18
C ILE A 57 -2.33 28.37 -22.21
N LYS A 58 -1.36 29.26 -22.02
CA LYS A 58 -1.09 30.36 -22.97
C LYS A 58 -0.45 29.89 -24.27
N THR A 59 0.32 28.80 -24.25
CA THR A 59 1.20 28.44 -25.37
C THR A 59 0.79 27.17 -26.11
N LYS A 60 -0.12 26.37 -25.56
CA LYS A 60 -0.47 25.03 -26.06
C LYS A 60 -1.95 24.92 -26.40
N GLN A 61 -2.29 23.91 -27.21
CA GLN A 61 -3.64 23.70 -27.73
C GLN A 61 -4.38 22.54 -27.06
N ILE A 62 -3.71 21.40 -26.85
CA ILE A 62 -4.36 20.17 -26.38
C ILE A 62 -3.95 19.87 -24.94
N PHE A 63 -4.94 19.72 -24.06
CA PHE A 63 -4.75 19.50 -22.64
C PHE A 63 -5.48 18.25 -22.15
N PHE A 64 -4.83 17.49 -21.28
CA PHE A 64 -5.49 16.45 -20.47
C PHE A 64 -5.42 16.86 -19.01
N SER A 65 -6.57 16.87 -18.34
CA SER A 65 -6.71 17.31 -16.95
C SER A 65 -7.56 16.35 -16.12
N THR A 66 -7.35 16.40 -14.81
CA THR A 66 -8.26 15.83 -13.80
C THR A 66 -9.26 16.92 -13.35
N THR A 67 -9.67 16.91 -12.08
CA THR A 67 -10.54 17.96 -11.50
C THR A 67 -9.86 19.33 -11.40
N VAL A 68 -8.57 19.45 -11.72
CA VAL A 68 -7.84 20.73 -11.65
C VAL A 68 -8.40 21.77 -12.62
N ALA A 69 -8.76 21.38 -13.84
CA ALA A 69 -9.38 22.31 -14.79
C ALA A 69 -10.88 22.54 -14.54
N GLU A 70 -11.47 21.90 -13.52
CA GLU A 70 -12.88 22.11 -13.14
C GLU A 70 -13.09 23.50 -12.55
N THR A 71 -12.10 24.10 -11.89
CA THR A 71 -12.22 25.42 -11.26
C THR A 71 -11.03 26.33 -11.62
N SER A 72 -11.28 27.64 -11.64
CA SER A 72 -10.25 28.70 -11.60
C SER A 72 -9.18 28.77 -12.71
N LEU A 73 -9.21 27.90 -13.73
CA LEU A 73 -8.41 28.06 -14.95
C LEU A 73 -9.24 28.73 -16.06
N THR A 74 -8.63 29.74 -16.68
CA THR A 74 -9.20 30.48 -17.82
C THR A 74 -8.40 30.13 -19.07
N PHE A 75 -9.10 29.65 -20.09
CA PHE A 75 -8.52 29.27 -21.37
C PHE A 75 -8.82 30.40 -22.38
N PRO A 76 -7.81 30.94 -23.07
CA PRO A 76 -8.02 32.06 -24.00
C PRO A 76 -8.93 31.70 -25.17
N SER A 77 -8.88 30.46 -25.65
CA SER A 77 -9.46 30.06 -26.94
C SER A 77 -10.02 28.64 -26.89
N LEU A 78 -10.67 28.27 -25.78
CA LEU A 78 -11.26 26.92 -25.62
C LEU A 78 -12.44 26.71 -26.57
N LYS A 79 -12.28 25.75 -27.48
CA LYS A 79 -13.27 25.38 -28.49
C LYS A 79 -13.96 24.06 -28.16
N TYR A 80 -13.21 23.07 -27.69
CA TYR A 80 -13.73 21.73 -27.40
C TYR A 80 -13.43 21.30 -25.99
N VAL A 81 -14.44 20.77 -25.30
CA VAL A 81 -14.27 20.02 -24.05
C VAL A 81 -14.71 18.58 -24.28
N ILE A 82 -13.83 17.64 -24.00
CA ILE A 82 -14.10 16.20 -24.04
C ILE A 82 -14.10 15.69 -22.61
N ASP A 83 -15.16 15.00 -22.20
CA ASP A 83 -15.33 14.64 -20.79
C ASP A 83 -15.71 13.18 -20.61
N THR A 84 -14.85 12.42 -19.94
CA THR A 84 -15.12 11.02 -19.58
C THR A 84 -16.23 10.86 -18.55
N GLY A 85 -16.61 11.94 -17.84
CA GLY A 85 -17.60 11.88 -16.77
C GLY A 85 -17.11 11.15 -15.52
N LEU A 86 -15.84 10.73 -15.48
CA LEU A 86 -15.26 10.00 -14.36
C LEU A 86 -14.37 10.90 -13.51
N ILE A 87 -14.27 10.55 -12.23
CA ILE A 87 -13.35 11.14 -11.25
C ILE A 87 -12.70 10.04 -10.43
N HIS A 88 -11.46 10.28 -10.00
CA HIS A 88 -10.75 9.42 -9.09
C HIS A 88 -10.44 10.20 -7.81
N ILE A 89 -11.13 9.88 -6.71
CA ILE A 89 -11.00 10.62 -5.46
C ILE A 89 -10.65 9.68 -4.29
N PRO A 90 -9.90 10.16 -3.28
CA PRO A 90 -9.66 9.39 -2.07
C PRO A 90 -10.96 9.32 -1.24
N VAL A 91 -11.37 8.10 -0.90
CA VAL A 91 -12.52 7.82 -0.03
C VAL A 91 -12.05 7.00 1.15
N TYR A 92 -12.31 7.49 2.36
CA TYR A 92 -12.02 6.82 3.61
C TYR A 92 -13.14 5.84 3.98
N ASP A 93 -12.77 4.60 4.29
CA ASP A 93 -13.67 3.61 4.86
C ASP A 93 -13.35 3.46 6.36
N PRO A 94 -14.29 3.84 7.27
CA PRO A 94 -14.08 3.76 8.72
C PRO A 94 -14.10 2.31 9.24
N LEU A 95 -14.73 1.35 8.53
CA LEU A 95 -14.72 -0.06 8.94
C LEU A 95 -13.34 -0.67 8.75
N THR A 96 -12.71 -0.37 7.61
CA THR A 96 -11.39 -0.90 7.29
C THR A 96 -10.26 0.02 7.74
N ASP A 97 -10.54 1.21 8.29
CA ASP A 97 -9.56 2.26 8.63
C ASP A 97 -8.53 2.44 7.50
N SER A 98 -9.04 2.73 6.30
CA SER A 98 -8.19 2.88 5.12
C SER A 98 -8.80 3.82 4.09
N THR A 99 -7.94 4.64 3.50
CA THR A 99 -8.31 5.48 2.36
C THR A 99 -7.97 4.77 1.05
N GLU A 100 -8.96 4.61 0.19
CA GLU A 100 -8.79 4.07 -1.15
C GLU A 100 -9.07 5.13 -2.22
N LEU A 101 -8.34 5.06 -3.33
CA LEU A 101 -8.65 5.89 -4.49
C LEU A 101 -9.78 5.20 -5.27
N ARG A 102 -11.00 5.74 -5.18
CA ARG A 102 -12.19 5.17 -5.80
C ARG A 102 -12.55 5.90 -7.09
N GLU A 103 -12.73 5.14 -8.17
CA GLU A 103 -13.31 5.65 -9.41
C GLU A 103 -14.81 5.85 -9.20
N MET A 104 -15.32 7.04 -9.54
CA MET A 104 -16.71 7.41 -9.37
C MET A 104 -17.20 8.22 -10.57
N ASN A 105 -18.50 8.15 -10.83
CA ASN A 105 -19.16 9.06 -11.77
C ASN A 105 -19.20 10.47 -11.19
N ALA A 106 -18.89 11.46 -12.02
CA ALA A 106 -19.01 12.87 -11.67
C ALA A 106 -20.48 13.23 -11.43
N ALA A 107 -20.72 14.09 -10.44
CA ALA A 107 -22.04 14.64 -10.18
C ALA A 107 -22.48 15.61 -11.29
N GLU A 108 -23.79 15.82 -11.43
CA GLU A 108 -24.37 16.77 -12.37
C GLU A 108 -23.74 18.16 -12.25
N SER A 109 -23.57 18.66 -11.03
CA SER A 109 -22.95 19.97 -10.79
C SER A 109 -21.50 20.04 -11.30
N THR A 110 -20.72 18.97 -11.16
CA THR A 110 -19.34 18.89 -11.66
C THR A 110 -19.31 18.87 -13.19
N ILE A 111 -20.18 18.08 -13.82
CA ILE A 111 -20.31 18.05 -15.28
C ILE A 111 -20.70 19.43 -15.81
N LYS A 112 -21.66 20.11 -15.17
CA LYS A 112 -22.03 21.50 -15.51
C LYS A 112 -20.84 22.46 -15.38
N GLN A 113 -20.00 22.32 -14.35
CA GLN A 113 -18.79 23.15 -14.20
C GLN A 113 -17.74 22.88 -15.29
N ARG A 114 -17.58 21.62 -15.72
CA ARG A 114 -16.72 21.22 -16.84
C ARG A 114 -17.24 21.76 -18.16
N GLN A 115 -18.54 21.64 -18.42
CA GLN A 115 -19.21 22.20 -19.59
C GLN A 115 -19.10 23.74 -19.61
N GLY A 116 -19.30 24.39 -18.46
CA GLY A 116 -19.18 25.85 -18.28
C GLY A 116 -17.75 26.40 -18.39
N ARG A 117 -16.76 25.57 -18.75
CA ARG A 117 -15.46 26.04 -19.26
C ARG A 117 -15.58 26.60 -20.67
N LEU A 118 -16.50 26.06 -21.47
CA LEU A 118 -16.86 26.58 -22.79
C LEU A 118 -17.71 27.84 -22.66
N GLY A 119 -17.83 28.62 -23.73
CA GLY A 119 -18.71 29.78 -23.79
C GLY A 119 -18.21 30.99 -23.00
N ARG A 120 -17.02 30.94 -22.38
CA ARG A 120 -16.45 32.07 -21.63
C ARG A 120 -15.83 33.13 -22.54
N THR A 121 -15.04 32.70 -23.52
CA THR A 121 -14.37 33.59 -24.47
C THR A 121 -14.93 33.47 -25.88
N ARG A 122 -15.49 32.29 -26.23
CA ARG A 122 -16.11 32.02 -27.53
C ARG A 122 -17.07 30.82 -27.44
N PRO A 123 -17.97 30.64 -28.43
CA PRO A 123 -18.78 29.43 -28.55
C PRO A 123 -17.90 28.18 -28.71
N GLY A 124 -18.34 27.07 -28.13
CA GLY A 124 -17.63 25.81 -28.23
C GLY A 124 -18.52 24.61 -27.94
N GLU A 125 -17.99 23.41 -28.16
CA GLU A 125 -18.75 22.17 -28.14
C GLU A 125 -18.27 21.22 -27.03
N TYR A 126 -19.23 20.61 -26.36
CA TYR A 126 -19.02 19.67 -25.28
C TYR A 126 -19.29 18.24 -25.77
N TYR A 127 -18.31 17.36 -25.58
CA TYR A 127 -18.33 15.97 -26.00
C TYR A 127 -18.37 15.04 -24.76
N PRO A 128 -19.56 14.60 -24.30
CA PRO A 128 -19.67 13.63 -23.23
C PRO A 128 -19.29 12.23 -23.71
N LEU A 129 -18.39 11.57 -22.99
CA LEU A 129 -17.94 10.19 -23.23
C LEU A 129 -18.44 9.23 -22.15
N TYR A 130 -19.67 9.43 -21.69
CA TYR A 130 -20.32 8.61 -20.68
C TYR A 130 -21.76 8.31 -21.06
N THR A 131 -22.26 7.15 -20.62
CA THR A 131 -23.63 6.69 -20.85
C THR A 131 -24.51 6.76 -19.61
N PHE A 132 -23.93 7.02 -18.42
CA PHE A 132 -24.71 7.19 -17.19
C PHE A 132 -25.48 8.51 -17.21
N ASP A 133 -26.65 8.56 -16.57
CA ASP A 133 -27.38 9.82 -16.38
C ASP A 133 -26.79 10.61 -15.19
N PRO A 134 -26.20 11.80 -15.43
CA PRO A 134 -25.67 12.65 -14.36
C PRO A 134 -26.71 13.08 -13.33
N LYS A 135 -28.00 13.13 -13.71
CA LYS A 135 -29.10 13.56 -12.83
C LYS A 135 -29.29 12.63 -11.62
N ASN A 136 -28.79 11.40 -11.69
CA ASN A 136 -28.79 10.45 -10.57
C ASN A 136 -28.02 10.96 -9.35
N LYS A 137 -27.04 11.87 -9.54
CA LYS A 137 -26.30 12.50 -8.46
C LYS A 137 -26.12 14.00 -8.72
N LYS A 138 -27.01 14.82 -8.16
CA LYS A 138 -27.01 16.28 -8.38
C LYS A 138 -25.72 16.97 -7.91
N PHE A 139 -25.23 16.61 -6.73
CA PHE A 139 -24.07 17.23 -6.09
C PHE A 139 -23.02 16.18 -5.65
N PRO A 140 -21.72 16.51 -5.67
CA PRO A 140 -20.71 15.64 -5.10
C PRO A 140 -20.94 15.46 -3.60
N GLU A 141 -20.49 14.32 -3.08
CA GLU A 141 -20.47 14.10 -1.65
C GLU A 141 -19.48 15.10 -1.02
N PRO A 142 -19.81 15.74 0.11
CA PRO A 142 -18.89 16.64 0.79
C PRO A 142 -17.63 15.93 1.26
N GLN A 143 -16.48 16.61 1.15
CA GLN A 143 -15.19 16.01 1.48
C GLN A 143 -15.11 15.53 2.93
N ILE A 144 -15.74 16.24 3.88
CA ILE A 144 -15.79 15.83 5.29
C ILE A 144 -16.45 14.46 5.49
N CYS A 145 -17.34 14.04 4.60
CA CYS A 145 -17.99 12.72 4.67
C CYS A 145 -17.13 11.60 4.05
N GLN A 146 -16.01 11.95 3.40
CA GLN A 146 -15.17 11.02 2.63
C GLN A 146 -13.71 10.97 3.09
N THR A 147 -13.32 11.74 4.10
CA THR A 147 -11.96 11.81 4.62
C THR A 147 -11.85 11.25 6.04
N GLU A 148 -10.66 10.79 6.39
CA GLU A 148 -10.28 10.49 7.78
C GLU A 148 -10.36 11.79 8.61
N LEU A 149 -10.93 11.70 9.82
CA LEU A 149 -11.36 12.86 10.60
C LEU A 149 -10.49 13.18 11.83
N SER A 150 -9.48 12.38 12.20
CA SER A 150 -8.68 12.59 13.41
C SER A 150 -7.97 13.94 13.44
N ASN A 151 -7.45 14.42 12.31
CA ASN A 151 -6.83 15.74 12.25
C ASN A 151 -7.84 16.87 12.46
N ILE A 152 -9.07 16.71 11.95
CA ILE A 152 -10.16 17.69 12.12
C ILE A 152 -10.63 17.67 13.56
N GLU A 153 -10.91 16.49 14.12
CA GLU A 153 -11.31 16.29 15.52
C GLU A 153 -10.29 16.91 16.48
N PHE A 154 -8.99 16.64 16.28
CA PHE A 154 -7.93 17.23 17.07
C PHE A 154 -7.89 18.76 16.94
N SER A 155 -8.00 19.27 15.71
CA SER A 155 -7.95 20.71 15.45
C SER A 155 -9.11 21.45 16.10
N LEU A 156 -10.31 20.87 16.09
CA LEU A 156 -11.49 21.43 16.75
C LEU A 156 -11.31 21.45 18.27
N ARG A 157 -10.85 20.34 18.87
CA ARG A 157 -10.61 20.27 20.32
C ARG A 157 -9.52 21.23 20.79
N ARG A 158 -8.56 21.56 19.92
CA ARG A 158 -7.51 22.56 20.17
C ARG A 158 -8.07 23.99 20.26
N LEU A 159 -9.24 24.27 19.67
CA LEU A 159 -9.83 25.62 19.72
C LEU A 159 -10.28 25.96 21.16
N PRO A 160 -10.40 27.26 21.51
CA PRO A 160 -10.83 27.69 22.85
C PRO A 160 -12.18 27.13 23.30
N LEU A 161 -13.06 26.82 22.34
CA LEU A 161 -14.38 26.23 22.58
C LEU A 161 -14.30 24.77 23.07
N LYS A 162 -13.16 24.09 22.91
CA LYS A 162 -12.89 22.70 23.31
C LYS A 162 -13.96 21.69 22.85
N CYS A 163 -14.57 21.96 21.68
CA CYS A 163 -15.58 21.09 21.09
C CYS A 163 -14.96 20.09 20.11
N GLY A 164 -15.61 18.94 19.95
CA GLY A 164 -15.32 17.96 18.91
C GLY A 164 -16.36 17.97 17.79
N LEU A 165 -16.19 17.08 16.80
CA LEU A 165 -17.12 16.88 15.70
C LEU A 165 -18.50 16.43 16.17
N ASN A 166 -18.58 15.66 17.26
CA ASN A 166 -19.85 15.24 17.84
C ASN A 166 -20.70 16.42 18.33
N ASP A 167 -20.05 17.48 18.82
CA ASP A 167 -20.75 18.70 19.24
C ASP A 167 -21.21 19.49 18.01
N LEU A 168 -20.36 19.54 16.97
CA LEU A 168 -20.60 20.35 15.79
C LEU A 168 -21.53 19.73 14.74
N LYS A 169 -21.70 18.40 14.73
CA LYS A 169 -22.38 17.67 13.65
C LYS A 169 -23.78 18.19 13.33
N LYS A 170 -24.52 18.66 14.35
CA LYS A 170 -25.89 19.18 14.21
C LYS A 170 -25.99 20.49 13.43
N TRP A 171 -24.88 21.22 13.27
CA TRP A 171 -24.83 22.48 12.51
C TRP A 171 -24.18 22.32 11.13
N LEU A 172 -23.73 21.11 10.76
CA LEU A 172 -23.16 20.87 9.45
C LEU A 172 -24.28 20.64 8.42
N PRO A 173 -24.23 21.26 7.22
CA PRO A 173 -25.20 21.00 6.15
C PRO A 173 -25.27 19.52 5.76
N ASN A 174 -24.10 18.86 5.78
CA ASN A 174 -23.94 17.43 5.62
C ASN A 174 -22.92 16.97 6.66
N ALA A 175 -23.38 16.25 7.66
CA ALA A 175 -22.52 15.70 8.70
C ALA A 175 -21.86 14.40 8.23
N PRO A 176 -20.60 14.13 8.64
CA PRO A 176 -20.03 12.81 8.50
C PRO A 176 -20.79 11.78 9.34
N SER A 177 -20.66 10.50 9.00
CA SER A 177 -21.30 9.43 9.77
C SER A 177 -20.75 9.36 11.20
N GLU A 178 -21.59 8.97 12.16
CA GLU A 178 -21.17 8.80 13.56
C GLU A 178 -20.00 7.83 13.68
N GLN A 179 -20.03 6.76 12.90
CA GLN A 179 -18.97 5.78 12.82
C GLN A 179 -17.61 6.40 12.40
N ALA A 180 -17.62 7.35 11.45
CA ALA A 180 -16.40 8.03 11.04
C ALA A 180 -15.83 8.91 12.16
N ILE A 181 -16.71 9.61 12.88
CA ILE A 181 -16.32 10.43 14.05
C ILE A 181 -15.76 9.55 15.18
N ASP A 182 -16.45 8.46 15.52
CA ASP A 182 -16.04 7.55 16.59
C ASP A 182 -14.71 6.86 16.26
N THR A 183 -14.48 6.51 14.99
CA THR A 183 -13.20 5.97 14.53
C THR A 183 -12.07 6.98 14.70
N ALA A 184 -12.31 8.25 14.37
CA ALA A 184 -11.35 9.33 14.57
C ALA A 184 -11.03 9.58 16.05
N ILE A 185 -12.04 9.54 16.93
CA ILE A 185 -11.86 9.65 18.39
C ILE A 185 -11.06 8.45 18.92
N LYS A 186 -11.42 7.22 18.50
CA LYS A 186 -10.68 6.00 18.86
C LYS A 186 -9.21 6.08 18.47
N ARG A 187 -8.90 6.63 17.30
CA ARG A 187 -7.53 6.85 16.85
C ARG A 187 -6.78 7.85 17.73
N LEU A 188 -7.43 8.92 18.18
CA LEU A 188 -6.82 9.85 19.13
C LEU A 188 -6.60 9.24 20.53
N HIS A 189 -7.48 8.34 20.99
CA HIS A 189 -7.22 7.53 22.20
C HIS A 189 -6.00 6.62 22.03
N GLN A 190 -5.89 5.94 20.89
CA GLN A 190 -4.75 5.06 20.59
C GLN A 190 -3.40 5.80 20.51
N LEU A 191 -3.41 7.11 20.27
CA LEU A 191 -2.22 7.97 20.29
C LEU A 191 -1.95 8.60 21.66
N ASP A 192 -2.76 8.24 22.67
CA ASP A 192 -2.75 8.80 24.02
C ASP A 192 -3.01 10.32 24.04
N ILE A 193 -3.69 10.85 23.02
CA ILE A 193 -4.00 12.29 22.87
C ILE A 193 -5.26 12.64 23.67
N LEU A 194 -6.26 11.76 23.64
CA LEU A 194 -7.51 11.92 24.39
C LEU A 194 -7.64 10.84 25.46
N ASP A 195 -8.14 11.22 26.63
CA ASP A 195 -8.53 10.29 27.69
C ASP A 195 -9.93 9.68 27.44
N LEU A 196 -10.38 8.75 28.27
CA LEU A 196 -11.70 8.11 28.11
C LEU A 196 -12.89 9.10 28.17
N LYS A 197 -12.70 10.29 28.76
CA LYS A 197 -13.70 11.37 28.81
C LYS A 197 -13.67 12.26 27.57
N ARG A 198 -12.77 11.98 26.62
CA ARG A 198 -12.52 12.74 25.39
C ARG A 198 -11.84 14.09 25.64
N ASP A 199 -11.23 14.28 26.80
CA ASP A 199 -10.43 15.46 27.12
C ASP A 199 -8.97 15.23 26.71
N PHE A 200 -8.23 16.32 26.46
CA PHE A 200 -6.80 16.20 26.17
C PHE A 200 -6.05 15.67 27.39
N THR A 201 -5.25 14.62 27.18
CA THR A 201 -4.25 14.15 28.14
C THR A 201 -3.10 15.15 28.26
N SER A 202 -2.13 14.90 29.15
CA SER A 202 -0.88 15.67 29.19
C SER A 202 -0.11 15.65 27.85
N ILE A 203 -0.18 14.52 27.13
CA ILE A 203 0.37 14.36 25.77
C ILE A 203 -0.43 15.21 24.79
N GLY A 204 -1.76 15.13 24.81
CA GLY A 204 -2.63 15.92 23.95
C GLY A 204 -2.43 17.43 24.12
N LEU A 205 -2.32 17.89 25.37
CA LEU A 205 -2.02 19.29 25.72
C LEU A 205 -0.61 19.73 25.30
N SER A 206 0.37 18.82 25.32
CA SER A 206 1.71 19.11 24.82
C SER A 206 1.68 19.29 23.30
N ILE A 207 1.00 18.38 22.58
CA ILE A 207 0.85 18.45 21.13
C ILE A 207 0.05 19.68 20.69
N SER A 208 -0.99 20.07 21.44
CA SER A 208 -1.83 21.22 21.09
C SER A 208 -1.06 22.56 21.09
N LYS A 209 0.07 22.63 21.80
CA LYS A 209 0.95 23.80 21.84
C LYS A 209 1.99 23.82 20.71
N LEU A 210 2.17 22.71 20.00
CA LEU A 210 3.14 22.58 18.92
C LEU A 210 2.56 23.07 17.58
N PRO A 211 3.42 23.42 16.60
CA PRO A 211 2.97 23.77 15.25
C PRO A 211 2.35 22.55 14.56
N ASP A 212 1.62 22.81 13.47
CA ASP A 212 1.09 21.74 12.63
C ASP A 212 2.22 20.98 11.92
N PHE A 213 2.32 19.68 12.16
CA PHE A 213 3.26 18.78 11.46
C PHE A 213 2.61 17.99 10.32
N GLY A 214 1.37 18.30 9.97
CA GLY A 214 0.63 17.75 8.83
C GLY A 214 -0.26 16.57 9.21
N SER A 215 0.02 15.90 10.33
CA SER A 215 -0.88 14.92 10.92
C SER A 215 -0.69 14.80 12.45
N VAL A 216 -1.70 14.28 13.15
CA VAL A 216 -1.64 13.98 14.58
C VAL A 216 -0.60 12.91 14.92
N GLU A 217 -0.40 11.92 14.04
CA GLU A 217 0.64 10.89 14.15
C GLU A 217 2.03 11.53 14.08
N MET A 218 2.27 12.39 13.10
CA MET A 218 3.54 13.10 12.99
C MET A 218 3.77 14.00 14.21
N SER A 219 2.70 14.63 14.72
CA SER A 219 2.80 15.47 15.90
C SER A 219 3.15 14.67 17.17
N ARG A 220 2.59 13.47 17.32
CA ARG A 220 2.95 12.52 18.38
C ARG A 220 4.39 12.02 18.26
N ALA A 221 4.84 11.76 17.03
CA ALA A 221 6.22 11.36 16.75
C ALA A 221 7.24 12.47 17.06
N VAL A 222 6.94 13.71 16.66
CA VAL A 222 7.78 14.88 16.97
C VAL A 222 7.86 15.09 18.49
N LEU A 223 6.73 15.00 19.21
CA LEU A 223 6.75 15.14 20.67
C LEU A 223 7.65 14.08 21.32
N ALA A 224 7.57 12.82 20.88
CA ALA A 224 8.44 11.75 21.37
C ALA A 224 9.92 12.01 21.05
N ALA A 225 10.22 12.54 19.85
CA ALA A 225 11.58 12.92 19.48
C ALA A 225 12.16 14.03 20.39
N LEU A 226 11.32 14.96 20.82
CA LEU A 226 11.68 16.08 21.69
C LEU A 226 11.83 15.65 23.15
N LYS A 227 10.98 14.73 23.65
CA LYS A 227 11.01 14.32 25.06
C LYS A 227 11.92 13.13 25.34
N ASP A 228 11.91 12.12 24.48
CA ASP A 228 12.37 10.77 24.86
C ASP A 228 13.62 10.34 24.09
N TYR A 229 13.76 10.72 22.82
CA TYR A 229 14.76 10.11 21.91
C TYR A 229 15.87 11.04 21.42
N LYS A 230 15.93 12.31 21.88
CA LYS A 230 17.00 13.28 21.53
C LYS A 230 17.26 13.40 20.02
N CYS A 231 16.23 13.27 19.20
CA CYS A 231 16.32 13.34 17.73
C CYS A 231 15.38 14.39 17.13
N GLY A 232 15.04 15.41 17.92
CA GLY A 232 14.11 16.48 17.53
C GLY A 232 14.45 17.10 16.18
N ARG A 233 15.72 17.46 15.93
CA ARG A 233 16.15 18.09 14.68
C ARG A 233 15.86 17.23 13.45
N ASP A 234 16.06 15.92 13.58
CA ASP A 234 15.95 14.98 12.48
C ASP A 234 14.47 14.71 12.14
N VAL A 235 13.65 14.50 13.17
CA VAL A 235 12.21 14.29 13.00
C VAL A 235 11.51 15.56 12.52
N LEU A 236 11.95 16.76 12.91
CA LEU A 236 11.44 18.03 12.37
C LEU A 236 11.72 18.20 10.88
N ARG A 237 12.91 17.81 10.41
CA ARG A 237 13.27 17.80 8.97
C ARG A 237 12.41 16.81 8.19
N LEU A 238 12.20 15.61 8.77
CA LEU A 238 11.32 14.59 8.21
C LEU A 238 9.86 15.07 8.13
N ALA A 239 9.33 15.65 9.20
CA ALA A 239 7.99 16.22 9.24
C ALA A 239 7.81 17.29 8.15
N ALA A 240 8.83 18.12 7.93
CA ALA A 240 8.78 19.18 6.91
C ALA A 240 8.68 18.61 5.48
N ILE A 241 9.51 17.63 5.12
CA ILE A 241 9.47 17.04 3.77
C ILE A 241 8.25 16.13 3.59
N LEU A 242 7.90 15.29 4.57
CA LEU A 242 6.75 14.40 4.49
C LEU A 242 5.43 15.19 4.46
N GLY A 243 5.34 16.35 5.11
CA GLY A 243 4.18 17.23 5.04
C GLY A 243 3.88 17.78 3.64
N VAL A 244 4.83 17.70 2.70
CA VAL A 244 4.66 18.15 1.31
C VAL A 244 4.64 16.96 0.34
N LEU A 245 5.35 15.89 0.67
CA LEU A 245 5.63 14.79 -0.24
C LEU A 245 4.60 13.67 -0.04
N ASN A 246 3.75 13.49 -1.05
CA ASN A 246 2.62 12.54 -1.04
C ASN A 246 2.82 11.32 -1.96
N THR A 247 3.98 11.20 -2.61
CA THR A 247 4.30 10.09 -3.52
C THR A 247 5.72 9.55 -3.35
N SER A 248 5.82 8.25 -3.15
CA SER A 248 7.07 7.47 -3.15
C SER A 248 7.72 7.35 -4.53
N SER A 249 7.04 7.71 -5.63
CA SER A 249 7.60 7.59 -6.99
C SER A 249 8.89 8.41 -7.16
N ILE A 250 9.02 9.49 -6.38
CA ILE A 250 10.20 10.36 -6.35
C ILE A 250 11.48 9.61 -5.97
N LEU A 251 11.34 8.57 -5.14
CA LEU A 251 12.47 7.77 -4.62
C LEU A 251 13.13 6.94 -5.73
N ARG A 252 12.40 6.63 -6.81
CA ARG A 252 12.95 5.92 -7.97
C ARG A 252 14.07 6.72 -8.63
N ASN A 253 13.83 8.02 -8.85
CA ASN A 253 14.72 8.91 -9.58
C ASN A 253 15.84 9.50 -8.69
N LEU A 254 15.81 9.23 -7.39
CA LEU A 254 16.81 9.72 -6.44
C LEU A 254 18.19 9.10 -6.71
N PRO A 255 19.27 9.91 -6.78
CA PRO A 255 20.63 9.41 -6.92
C PRO A 255 21.01 8.43 -5.80
N ARG A 256 21.84 7.42 -6.11
CA ARG A 256 22.23 6.37 -5.15
C ARG A 256 22.86 6.90 -3.87
N LYS A 257 23.63 8.00 -3.93
CA LYS A 257 24.26 8.65 -2.78
C LYS A 257 23.28 9.07 -1.67
N TYR A 258 22.01 9.28 -2.02
CA TYR A 258 20.97 9.64 -1.05
C TYR A 258 20.31 8.42 -0.39
N LYS A 259 20.27 7.28 -1.09
CA LYS A 259 19.51 6.10 -0.66
C LYS A 259 20.18 5.45 0.54
N LYS A 260 19.38 5.24 1.59
CA LYS A 260 19.75 4.60 2.84
C LYS A 260 19.12 3.21 2.93
N VAL A 261 19.86 2.26 3.51
CA VAL A 261 19.45 0.85 3.61
C VAL A 261 18.40 0.64 4.69
N GLU A 262 18.37 1.54 5.66
CA GLU A 262 17.47 1.57 6.81
C GLU A 262 16.04 1.95 6.41
N GLY A 263 15.89 2.73 5.32
CA GLY A 263 14.58 3.04 4.77
C GLY A 263 14.46 4.34 3.98
N ASP A 264 13.23 4.57 3.52
CA ASP A 264 12.80 5.77 2.81
C ASP A 264 12.86 7.00 3.73
N PHE A 265 12.56 6.84 5.02
CA PHE A 265 12.67 7.92 6.01
C PHE A 265 14.10 8.45 6.07
N MET A 266 15.09 7.59 6.33
CA MET A 266 16.49 8.00 6.37
C MET A 266 17.00 8.52 5.02
N THR A 267 16.46 8.00 3.91
CA THR A 267 16.76 8.54 2.57
C THR A 267 16.28 9.99 2.44
N LEU A 268 15.06 10.31 2.87
CA LEU A 268 14.51 11.67 2.82
C LEU A 268 15.18 12.61 3.82
N LEU A 269 15.57 12.10 5.00
CA LEU A 269 16.35 12.87 5.97
C LEU A 269 17.70 13.28 5.37
N ASN A 270 18.41 12.34 4.75
CA ASN A 270 19.69 12.60 4.08
C ASN A 270 19.56 13.65 2.95
N VAL A 271 18.45 13.62 2.19
CA VAL A 271 18.13 14.66 1.21
C VAL A 271 18.00 16.03 1.89
N MET A 272 17.19 16.12 2.95
CA MET A 272 17.01 17.36 3.71
C MET A 272 18.32 17.87 4.31
N ASP A 273 19.12 17.00 4.90
CA ASP A 273 20.42 17.34 5.50
C ASP A 273 21.38 17.92 4.47
N THR A 274 21.46 17.30 3.29
CA THR A 274 22.32 17.77 2.20
C THR A 274 21.92 19.17 1.74
N ILE A 275 20.62 19.43 1.61
CA ILE A 275 20.09 20.72 1.14
C ILE A 275 20.27 21.80 2.21
N LEU A 276 19.97 21.49 3.46
CA LEU A 276 20.10 22.42 4.58
C LEU A 276 21.57 22.74 4.88
N ALA A 277 22.49 21.78 4.74
CA ALA A 277 23.92 22.03 4.86
C ALA A 277 24.40 23.07 3.83
N LYS A 278 23.95 22.96 2.56
CA LYS A 278 24.25 23.96 1.52
C LYS A 278 23.65 25.34 1.84
N LYS A 279 22.46 25.37 2.45
CA LYS A 279 21.82 26.61 2.92
C LYS A 279 22.63 27.32 4.01
N LEU A 280 23.30 26.57 4.89
CA LEU A 280 24.12 27.15 5.96
C LEU A 280 25.43 27.76 5.44
N VAL A 281 25.99 27.21 4.35
CA VAL A 281 27.24 27.69 3.75
C VAL A 281 27.04 28.94 2.89
N GLN A 282 25.86 29.09 2.27
CA GLN A 282 25.57 30.22 1.39
C GLN A 282 24.99 31.42 2.17
N PRO A 283 25.42 32.67 1.88
CA PRO A 283 24.80 33.84 2.47
C PRO A 283 23.32 33.94 2.06
N PRO A 284 22.41 34.41 2.95
CA PRO A 284 20.96 34.37 2.75
C PRO A 284 20.48 34.98 1.43
N CYS A 285 21.14 36.05 0.96
CA CYS A 285 20.81 36.76 -0.27
C CYS A 285 21.14 35.98 -1.55
N THR A 286 21.98 34.95 -1.46
CA THR A 286 22.44 34.15 -2.61
C THR A 286 21.86 32.74 -2.64
N PHE A 287 21.20 32.32 -1.57
CA PHE A 287 20.65 30.97 -1.49
C PHE A 287 19.47 30.81 -2.44
N ASN A 288 19.73 30.15 -3.56
CA ASN A 288 18.72 29.78 -4.53
C ASN A 288 18.51 28.26 -4.52
N VAL A 289 17.33 27.83 -4.08
CA VAL A 289 16.94 26.42 -4.05
C VAL A 289 17.04 25.77 -5.43
N ASP A 290 16.78 26.50 -6.51
CA ASP A 290 16.90 25.95 -7.88
C ASP A 290 18.34 25.59 -8.22
N ASN A 291 19.30 26.47 -7.90
CA ASN A 291 20.73 26.23 -8.12
C ASN A 291 21.21 25.05 -7.27
N VAL A 292 20.84 25.03 -5.99
CA VAL A 292 21.19 23.92 -5.09
C VAL A 292 20.59 22.60 -5.59
N CYS A 293 19.35 22.60 -6.08
CA CYS A 293 18.73 21.40 -6.67
C CYS A 293 19.44 20.97 -7.96
N GLN A 294 19.94 21.89 -8.78
CA GLN A 294 20.73 21.56 -9.96
C GLN A 294 22.07 20.93 -9.58
N GLU A 295 22.85 21.56 -8.69
CA GLU A 295 24.15 21.04 -8.22
C GLU A 295 24.04 19.67 -7.55
N THR A 296 22.96 19.45 -6.80
CA THR A 296 22.76 18.20 -6.05
C THR A 296 22.17 17.06 -6.89
N GLY A 297 21.66 17.36 -8.10
CA GLY A 297 20.96 16.40 -8.97
C GLY A 297 19.51 16.14 -8.54
N LEU A 298 18.87 17.11 -7.87
CA LEU A 298 17.52 17.03 -7.30
C LEU A 298 16.51 17.95 -8.03
N SER A 299 16.83 18.45 -9.22
CA SER A 299 15.96 19.37 -9.98
C SER A 299 14.54 18.84 -10.21
N PHE A 300 14.38 17.52 -10.36
CA PHE A 300 13.08 16.87 -10.57
C PHE A 300 12.13 16.99 -9.36
N MET A 301 12.65 17.25 -8.17
CA MET A 301 11.87 17.41 -6.93
C MET A 301 11.96 18.80 -6.31
N LYS A 302 12.46 19.80 -7.06
CA LYS A 302 12.67 21.18 -6.60
C LYS A 302 11.42 21.82 -5.96
N HIS A 303 10.23 21.54 -6.49
CA HIS A 303 8.98 22.09 -5.98
C HIS A 303 8.65 21.55 -4.58
N TYR A 304 8.92 20.27 -4.33
CA TYR A 304 8.78 19.66 -3.02
C TYR A 304 9.80 20.23 -2.04
N ILE A 305 11.06 20.35 -2.48
CA ILE A 305 12.15 20.91 -1.67
C ILE A 305 11.87 22.35 -1.25
N LYS A 306 11.45 23.22 -2.19
CA LYS A 306 11.10 24.62 -1.87
C LYS A 306 10.05 24.70 -0.76
N ARG A 307 8.96 23.94 -0.89
CA ARG A 307 7.89 23.89 0.12
C ARG A 307 8.36 23.28 1.44
N ALA A 308 9.19 22.24 1.39
CA ALA A 308 9.75 21.58 2.59
C ALA A 308 10.69 22.51 3.36
N ILE A 309 11.56 23.27 2.69
CA ILE A 309 12.42 24.27 3.33
C ILE A 309 11.58 25.38 3.97
N LEU A 310 10.55 25.87 3.29
CA LEU A 310 9.63 26.86 3.86
C LEU A 310 8.96 26.31 5.12
N ARG A 311 8.40 25.10 5.06
CA ARG A 311 7.77 24.46 6.23
C ARG A 311 8.77 24.26 7.37
N TYR A 312 9.98 23.79 7.08
CA TYR A 312 11.04 23.64 8.08
C TYR A 312 11.44 24.98 8.71
N SER A 313 11.52 26.06 7.93
CA SER A 313 11.85 27.39 8.46
C SER A 313 10.80 27.92 9.46
N LEU A 314 9.53 27.54 9.29
CA LEU A 314 8.48 27.86 10.26
C LEU A 314 8.67 27.08 11.57
N PHE A 315 9.05 25.80 11.48
CA PHE A 315 9.39 25.01 12.66
C PHE A 315 10.60 25.59 13.38
N GLU A 316 11.66 25.91 12.64
CA GLU A 316 12.88 26.52 13.18
C GLU A 316 12.59 27.85 13.86
N LYS A 317 11.75 28.71 13.26
CA LYS A 317 11.31 29.97 13.87
C LYS A 317 10.56 29.72 15.19
N PHE A 318 9.64 28.77 15.21
CA PHE A 318 8.89 28.40 16.42
C PHE A 318 9.82 27.90 17.53
N PHE A 319 10.72 26.97 17.21
CA PHE A 319 11.61 26.36 18.21
C PHE A 319 12.77 27.25 18.64
N ARG A 320 13.09 28.31 17.89
CA ARG A 320 14.04 29.36 18.31
C ARG A 320 13.44 30.35 19.30
N SER A 321 12.13 30.59 19.25
CA SER A 321 11.45 31.38 20.27
C SER A 321 11.49 30.64 21.62
N PRO A 322 11.56 31.32 22.77
CA PRO A 322 11.59 30.67 24.08
C PRO A 322 10.41 29.71 24.26
N ASN A 323 10.70 28.42 24.36
CA ASN A 323 9.74 27.35 24.61
C ASN A 323 10.44 26.17 25.31
N GLU A 324 9.66 25.30 25.95
CA GLU A 324 10.13 24.13 26.70
C GLU A 324 11.01 23.17 25.88
N TYR A 325 10.82 23.13 24.57
CA TYR A 325 11.46 22.16 23.66
C TYR A 325 12.62 22.76 22.83
N CYS A 326 13.05 24.00 23.09
CA CYS A 326 14.07 24.69 22.29
C CYS A 326 15.37 23.88 22.16
N THR A 327 15.91 23.39 23.29
CA THR A 327 17.15 22.58 23.30
C THR A 327 16.95 21.24 22.62
N ALA A 328 15.85 20.55 22.94
CA ALA A 328 15.54 19.23 22.37
C ALA A 328 15.34 19.26 20.84
N ALA A 329 14.77 20.35 20.32
CA ALA A 329 14.57 20.55 18.88
C ALA A 329 15.89 20.68 18.10
N GLN A 330 16.99 20.99 18.78
CA GLN A 330 18.31 21.09 18.17
C GLN A 330 19.10 19.77 18.25
N CYS A 331 18.68 18.82 19.10
CA CYS A 331 19.31 17.52 19.24
C CYS A 331 19.16 16.68 17.97
N SER A 332 20.23 15.96 17.62
CA SER A 332 20.30 15.08 16.46
C SER A 332 20.76 13.70 16.89
N SER A 333 20.23 12.69 16.22
CA SER A 333 20.62 11.29 16.29
C SER A 333 22.00 11.02 15.68
N ASN A 334 22.71 12.03 15.16
CA ASN A 334 24.03 11.88 14.54
C ASN A 334 24.07 10.81 13.41
N GLY A 335 22.94 10.62 12.73
CA GLY A 335 22.80 9.64 11.64
C GLY A 335 22.34 8.26 12.09
N TYR A 336 22.16 8.01 13.39
CA TYR A 336 21.60 6.75 13.89
C TYR A 336 20.08 6.68 13.63
N TRP A 337 19.64 5.59 13.01
CA TRP A 337 18.23 5.39 12.67
C TRP A 337 17.33 5.11 13.88
N GLU A 338 17.84 4.36 14.87
CA GLU A 338 17.03 3.85 15.98
C GLU A 338 16.25 4.94 16.74
N PRO A 339 16.83 6.08 17.17
CA PRO A 339 16.07 7.13 17.86
C PRO A 339 14.94 7.71 16.99
N VAL A 340 15.20 7.89 15.70
CA VAL A 340 14.22 8.40 14.72
C VAL A 340 13.10 7.39 14.52
N ALA A 341 13.44 6.10 14.40
CA ALA A 341 12.48 5.02 14.25
C ALA A 341 11.56 4.89 15.47
N ARG A 342 12.13 4.89 16.68
CA ARG A 342 11.37 4.83 17.95
C ARG A 342 10.46 6.06 18.13
N ALA A 343 10.91 7.25 17.75
CA ALA A 343 10.07 8.44 17.73
C ALA A 343 8.91 8.29 16.74
N LEU A 344 9.16 7.83 15.50
CA LEU A 344 8.11 7.58 14.52
C LEU A 344 7.11 6.50 14.97
N LEU A 345 7.57 5.45 15.65
CA LEU A 345 6.70 4.39 16.19
C LEU A 345 5.66 4.91 17.18
N ASN A 346 5.97 5.97 17.94
CA ASN A 346 4.99 6.58 18.85
C ASN A 346 3.81 7.23 18.10
N GLY A 347 4.03 7.70 16.86
CA GLY A 347 2.99 8.26 16.00
C GLY A 347 2.32 7.26 15.08
N TYR A 348 3.09 6.33 14.51
CA TYR A 348 2.66 5.42 13.44
C TYR A 348 2.57 3.96 13.92
N SER A 349 2.32 3.73 15.21
CA SER A 349 2.24 2.39 15.82
C SER A 349 1.25 1.45 15.13
N ASN A 350 0.17 1.98 14.57
CA ASN A 350 -0.84 1.21 13.83
C ASN A 350 -0.39 0.80 12.41
N ASN A 351 0.73 1.35 11.92
CA ASN A 351 1.24 1.11 10.57
C ASN A 351 2.51 0.24 10.59
N VAL A 352 2.55 -0.75 11.48
CA VAL A 352 3.60 -1.76 11.56
C VAL A 352 3.20 -3.01 10.77
N TYR A 353 4.15 -3.51 9.99
CA TYR A 353 3.94 -4.58 9.03
C TYR A 353 4.94 -5.71 9.20
N LEU A 354 4.42 -6.94 9.23
CA LEU A 354 5.22 -8.16 9.31
C LEU A 354 5.41 -8.79 7.93
N SER A 355 6.61 -9.27 7.66
CA SER A 355 6.93 -10.02 6.45
C SER A 355 6.17 -11.34 6.39
N ALA A 356 5.34 -11.50 5.36
CA ALA A 356 4.68 -12.77 5.06
C ALA A 356 5.67 -13.84 4.56
N ALA A 357 6.93 -13.50 4.29
CA ALA A 357 7.93 -14.51 3.98
C ALA A 357 8.25 -15.38 5.18
N GLU A 358 8.29 -14.76 6.37
CA GLU A 358 8.64 -15.43 7.61
C GLU A 358 7.48 -16.29 8.12
N ILE A 359 6.24 -15.93 7.76
CA ILE A 359 5.01 -16.62 8.18
C ILE A 359 4.51 -17.62 7.11
N GLN A 360 4.58 -17.25 5.84
CA GLN A 360 3.91 -17.97 4.73
C GLN A 360 4.88 -18.34 3.59
N GLY A 361 6.19 -18.06 3.72
CA GLY A 361 7.17 -18.22 2.62
C GLY A 361 6.94 -17.24 1.45
N ARG A 362 6.04 -16.26 1.61
CA ARG A 362 5.69 -15.27 0.58
C ARG A 362 6.62 -14.07 0.63
N LYS A 363 7.73 -14.13 -0.12
CA LYS A 363 8.60 -12.95 -0.32
C LYS A 363 7.81 -11.75 -0.86
N HIS A 364 8.09 -10.57 -0.30
CA HIS A 364 7.50 -9.25 -0.67
C HIS A 364 6.01 -9.05 -0.38
N ARG A 365 5.39 -9.88 0.45
CA ARG A 365 4.10 -9.57 1.05
C ARG A 365 4.30 -9.20 2.51
N PHE A 366 3.52 -8.24 2.95
CA PHE A 366 3.53 -7.71 4.30
C PHE A 366 2.12 -7.79 4.85
N ILE A 367 1.97 -8.08 6.13
CA ILE A 367 0.68 -8.22 6.78
C ILE A 367 0.64 -7.21 7.91
N CYS A 368 -0.33 -6.30 7.86
CA CYS A 368 -0.66 -5.49 9.03
C CYS A 368 -1.50 -6.35 9.96
N TYR A 369 -1.13 -6.36 11.23
CA TYR A 369 -1.95 -6.96 12.26
C TYR A 369 -2.42 -5.85 13.19
N THR A 370 -3.69 -5.47 13.08
CA THR A 370 -4.31 -4.48 13.96
C THR A 370 -4.73 -5.14 15.28
N ALA A 371 -4.77 -4.36 16.37
CA ALA A 371 -5.11 -4.82 17.71
C ALA A 371 -6.58 -5.27 17.88
N ALA A 372 -7.45 -5.04 16.88
CA ALA A 372 -8.90 -5.28 16.97
C ALA A 372 -9.33 -6.72 16.65
N GLY A 373 -8.44 -7.71 16.78
CA GLY A 373 -8.77 -9.10 16.49
C GLY A 373 -9.02 -9.38 15.00
N ILE A 374 -9.18 -10.67 14.68
CA ILE A 374 -9.33 -11.19 13.33
C ILE A 374 -10.74 -10.87 12.83
N THR A 375 -10.92 -9.77 12.11
CA THR A 375 -11.93 -9.73 11.04
C THR A 375 -11.24 -10.22 9.75
N GLU A 376 -11.93 -11.06 8.98
CA GLU A 376 -11.40 -11.95 7.92
C GLU A 376 -10.58 -11.30 6.79
N LYS A 377 -10.36 -9.99 6.79
CA LYS A 377 -9.50 -9.30 5.83
C LYS A 377 -8.18 -8.91 6.50
N GLN A 378 -7.27 -9.87 6.65
CA GLN A 378 -5.84 -9.56 6.84
C GLN A 378 -5.43 -8.51 5.81
N LYS A 379 -5.02 -7.31 6.24
CA LYS A 379 -4.50 -6.27 5.35
C LYS A 379 -3.16 -6.75 4.79
N THR A 380 -3.20 -7.50 3.70
CA THR A 380 -1.99 -7.89 2.97
C THR A 380 -1.57 -6.74 2.08
N ALA A 381 -0.37 -6.24 2.32
CA ALA A 381 0.25 -5.21 1.52
C ALA A 381 1.51 -5.71 0.82
N VAL A 382 1.97 -4.96 -0.17
CA VAL A 382 3.22 -5.17 -0.89
C VAL A 382 4.05 -3.90 -0.73
N LEU A 383 5.37 -4.06 -0.68
CA LEU A 383 6.26 -2.89 -0.70
C LEU A 383 6.09 -2.15 -2.01
N ASP A 384 6.17 -0.82 -1.94
CA ASP A 384 6.32 -0.06 -3.17
C ASP A 384 7.60 -0.48 -3.90
N SER A 385 7.46 -0.75 -5.19
CA SER A 385 8.58 -0.99 -6.12
C SER A 385 9.62 0.14 -6.13
N THR A 386 9.25 1.35 -5.71
CA THR A 386 10.15 2.51 -5.66
C THR A 386 10.82 2.73 -4.32
N SER A 387 10.45 1.96 -3.28
CA SER A 387 11.05 2.07 -1.95
C SER A 387 12.52 1.67 -1.97
N THR A 388 13.33 2.29 -1.10
CA THR A 388 14.72 1.88 -0.88
C THR A 388 14.83 0.56 -0.12
N LEU A 389 13.77 0.13 0.57
CA LEU A 389 13.67 -1.20 1.18
C LEU A 389 13.30 -2.31 0.18
N ALA A 390 13.03 -1.96 -1.07
CA ALA A 390 12.79 -2.97 -2.11
C ALA A 390 14.08 -3.76 -2.38
N ARG A 391 14.12 -5.02 -1.93
CA ARG A 391 15.24 -5.95 -2.14
C ARG A 391 15.00 -6.88 -3.33
N LYS A 392 16.08 -7.43 -3.90
CA LYS A 392 16.00 -8.48 -4.95
C LYS A 392 15.18 -9.68 -4.44
N LEU A 393 14.47 -10.36 -5.34
CA LEU A 393 13.68 -11.57 -5.03
C LEU A 393 14.48 -12.70 -4.35
N SER A 394 15.78 -12.76 -4.60
CA SER A 394 16.67 -13.73 -3.96
C SER A 394 16.98 -13.40 -2.51
N ALA A 395 17.02 -12.11 -2.13
CA ALA A 395 17.40 -11.66 -0.79
C ALA A 395 16.32 -11.96 0.27
N ASN A 396 16.73 -11.97 1.54
CA ASN A 396 15.81 -12.07 2.66
C ASN A 396 15.04 -10.74 2.83
N PRO A 397 13.71 -10.79 2.97
CA PRO A 397 12.91 -9.59 3.24
C PRO A 397 13.20 -9.07 4.65
N VAL A 398 12.96 -7.78 4.84
CA VAL A 398 12.96 -7.15 6.17
C VAL A 398 11.80 -7.72 6.98
N ALA A 399 12.05 -8.12 8.22
CA ALA A 399 11.08 -8.78 9.10
C ALA A 399 9.91 -7.88 9.46
N LEU A 400 10.23 -6.69 9.98
CA LEU A 400 9.27 -5.70 10.45
C LEU A 400 9.52 -4.35 9.77
N ILE A 401 8.45 -3.74 9.29
CA ILE A 401 8.51 -2.45 8.60
C ILE A 401 7.49 -1.49 9.21
N LEU A 402 7.93 -0.28 9.48
CA LEU A 402 7.06 0.87 9.72
C LEU A 402 6.73 1.54 8.39
N ALA A 403 5.44 1.75 8.11
CA ALA A 403 4.98 2.50 6.96
C ALA A 403 4.34 3.81 7.40
N ARG A 404 4.56 4.89 6.65
CA ARG A 404 3.77 6.11 6.85
C ARG A 404 2.34 5.92 6.38
N ASP A 405 2.18 5.47 5.13
CA ASP A 405 0.90 5.42 4.43
C ASP A 405 0.67 4.07 3.76
N ILE A 406 -0.60 3.70 3.65
CA ILE A 406 -1.09 2.54 2.91
C ILE A 406 -1.93 3.06 1.76
N ARG A 407 -1.55 2.76 0.53
CA ARG A 407 -2.34 3.11 -0.66
C ARG A 407 -3.03 1.88 -1.21
N ILE A 408 -4.36 1.86 -1.18
CA ILE A 408 -5.15 0.83 -1.85
C ILE A 408 -5.37 1.30 -3.29
N SER A 409 -4.76 0.61 -4.26
CA SER A 409 -5.11 0.80 -5.67
C SER A 409 -6.36 -0.01 -5.99
N SER A 410 -7.30 0.60 -6.70
CA SER A 410 -8.51 -0.02 -7.26
C SER A 410 -8.29 -0.64 -8.65
N ASP A 411 -7.05 -0.64 -9.18
CA ASP A 411 -6.72 -1.32 -10.45
C ASP A 411 -7.06 -2.83 -10.39
N ILE A 412 -7.13 -3.49 -11.56
CA ILE A 412 -7.55 -4.90 -11.82
C ILE A 412 -7.08 -5.95 -10.80
N ARG A 413 -6.00 -5.67 -10.05
CA ARG A 413 -5.66 -6.38 -8.81
C ARG A 413 -5.58 -5.39 -7.67
N ALA A 414 -6.64 -5.29 -6.86
CA ALA A 414 -6.63 -4.49 -5.64
C ALA A 414 -5.42 -4.90 -4.78
N ARG A 415 -4.49 -3.96 -4.60
CA ARG A 415 -3.25 -4.18 -3.83
C ARG A 415 -3.04 -2.98 -2.92
N SER A 416 -2.89 -3.26 -1.63
CA SER A 416 -2.37 -2.30 -0.67
C SER A 416 -0.87 -2.14 -0.89
N ILE A 417 -0.41 -0.93 -1.17
CA ILE A 417 0.99 -0.57 -1.37
C ILE A 417 1.45 0.24 -0.17
N LEU A 418 2.53 -0.20 0.47
CA LEU A 418 3.15 0.53 1.58
C LEU A 418 4.11 1.57 1.04
N SER A 419 3.98 2.82 1.51
CA SER A 419 4.89 3.89 1.11
C SER A 419 5.51 4.63 2.28
N PHE A 420 6.76 5.07 2.03
CA PHE A 420 7.67 5.64 3.02
C PHE A 420 7.88 4.66 4.17
N LEU A 421 8.87 3.80 3.96
CA LEU A 421 9.12 2.63 4.78
C LEU A 421 10.40 2.77 5.59
N GLY A 422 10.40 2.22 6.81
CA GLY A 422 11.59 2.08 7.65
C GLY A 422 11.65 0.70 8.27
N GLU A 423 12.84 0.10 8.31
CA GLU A 423 13.08 -1.14 9.05
C GLU A 423 12.93 -0.87 10.56
N ILE A 424 12.23 -1.75 11.27
CA ILE A 424 12.14 -1.65 12.73
C ILE A 424 12.55 -2.97 13.39
N GLN A 425 13.04 -2.88 14.61
CA GLN A 425 13.29 -4.05 15.45
C GLN A 425 12.06 -4.34 16.30
N SER A 426 11.87 -5.62 16.62
CA SER A 426 10.77 -6.07 17.47
C SER A 426 10.85 -5.45 18.86
N ASP A 427 12.05 -5.39 19.45
CA ASP A 427 12.32 -4.81 20.79
C ASP A 427 12.03 -3.30 20.93
N TRP A 428 11.56 -2.63 19.88
CA TRP A 428 11.15 -1.22 19.92
C TRP A 428 9.64 -1.04 20.14
N LEU A 429 8.88 -2.14 20.12
CA LEU A 429 7.41 -2.15 20.21
C LEU A 429 6.97 -2.50 21.63
N ASP A 430 7.03 -1.51 22.53
CA ASP A 430 6.80 -1.70 23.97
C ASP A 430 5.32 -1.69 24.38
N ARG A 431 4.41 -1.36 23.46
CA ARG A 431 2.96 -1.35 23.75
C ARG A 431 2.48 -2.74 24.09
N ALA A 432 1.63 -2.86 25.11
CA ALA A 432 0.98 -4.13 25.43
C ALA A 432 0.13 -4.62 24.25
N LEU A 433 0.29 -5.88 23.89
CA LEU A 433 -0.45 -6.58 22.87
C LEU A 433 -0.87 -7.95 23.40
N GLU A 434 -2.10 -8.33 23.14
CA GLU A 434 -2.61 -9.68 23.38
C GLU A 434 -2.99 -10.33 22.03
N ARG A 435 -2.66 -11.61 21.87
CA ARG A 435 -2.87 -12.36 20.63
C ARG A 435 -3.40 -13.73 20.90
N ASN A 436 -4.53 -14.04 20.28
CA ASN A 436 -5.13 -15.37 20.33
C ASN A 436 -4.86 -16.08 18.99
N ILE A 437 -4.11 -17.19 19.06
CA ILE A 437 -3.75 -18.01 17.91
C ILE A 437 -4.60 -19.29 17.97
N PRO A 438 -5.51 -19.51 17.02
CA PRO A 438 -6.23 -20.77 16.97
C PRO A 438 -5.28 -21.90 16.58
N MET A 439 -5.32 -22.98 17.35
CA MET A 439 -4.53 -24.19 17.16
C MET A 439 -5.45 -25.42 17.11
N SER A 440 -5.09 -26.40 16.28
CA SER A 440 -5.75 -27.71 16.29
C SER A 440 -5.15 -28.63 17.36
N GLU A 441 -5.85 -29.71 17.72
CA GLU A 441 -5.37 -30.70 18.70
C GLU A 441 -3.94 -31.23 18.39
N THR A 442 -3.59 -31.42 17.11
CA THR A 442 -2.24 -31.87 16.75
C THR A 442 -1.19 -30.76 16.85
N GLU A 443 -1.57 -29.51 16.56
CA GLU A 443 -0.71 -28.33 16.75
C GLU A 443 -0.47 -28.08 18.24
N ILE A 444 -1.47 -28.34 19.09
CA ILE A 444 -1.36 -28.27 20.56
C ILE A 444 -0.39 -29.31 21.09
N LYS A 445 -0.51 -30.59 20.67
CA LYS A 445 0.44 -31.64 21.06
C LYS A 445 1.86 -31.28 20.63
N LEU A 446 2.04 -30.89 19.36
CA LEU A 446 3.35 -30.47 18.86
C LEU A 446 3.92 -29.28 19.64
N PHE A 447 3.06 -28.32 20.00
CA PHE A 447 3.47 -27.16 20.77
C PHE A 447 3.98 -27.55 22.16
N ASN A 448 3.21 -28.35 22.89
CA ASN A 448 3.58 -28.81 24.23
C ASN A 448 4.83 -29.70 24.21
N ASP A 449 4.91 -30.63 23.27
CA ASP A 449 5.95 -31.67 23.26
C ASP A 449 7.29 -31.16 22.72
N ASN A 450 7.30 -30.21 21.77
CA ASN A 450 8.50 -29.86 21.01
C ASN A 450 8.81 -28.36 20.91
N ILE A 451 7.83 -27.49 21.10
CA ILE A 451 8.01 -26.04 20.86
C ILE A 451 8.20 -25.30 22.18
N LYS A 452 7.36 -25.59 23.18
CA LYS A 452 7.31 -24.90 24.47
C LYS A 452 8.65 -24.92 25.21
N GLU A 453 9.41 -26.00 25.09
CA GLU A 453 10.72 -26.17 25.74
C GLU A 453 11.90 -25.82 24.83
N SER A 454 11.66 -25.42 23.58
CA SER A 454 12.74 -25.13 22.64
C SER A 454 13.45 -23.81 22.97
N GLN A 455 14.78 -23.80 22.87
CA GLN A 455 15.60 -22.62 23.20
C GLN A 455 15.17 -21.36 22.43
N ASP A 456 14.85 -21.48 21.13
CA ASP A 456 14.38 -20.32 20.34
C ASP A 456 13.00 -19.81 20.80
N PHE A 457 12.13 -20.70 21.28
CA PHE A 457 10.83 -20.29 21.80
C PHE A 457 11.00 -19.60 23.14
N LEU A 458 11.78 -20.16 24.06
CA LEU A 458 12.08 -19.55 25.37
C LEU A 458 12.72 -18.16 25.23
N LEU A 459 13.62 -17.98 24.25
CA LEU A 459 14.21 -16.67 23.93
C LEU A 459 13.17 -15.69 23.36
N ALA A 460 12.28 -16.16 22.48
CA ALA A 460 11.25 -15.34 21.87
C ALA A 460 10.15 -14.94 22.87
N SER A 461 9.71 -15.89 23.71
CA SER A 461 8.62 -15.76 24.70
C SER A 461 9.07 -15.09 26.00
N ASN A 462 10.34 -14.73 26.13
CA ASN A 462 10.82 -14.01 27.31
C ASN A 462 10.06 -12.69 27.47
N GLY A 463 9.38 -12.52 28.62
CA GLY A 463 8.51 -11.37 28.88
C GLY A 463 7.14 -11.41 28.20
N VAL A 464 6.73 -12.56 27.65
CA VAL A 464 5.39 -12.80 27.08
C VAL A 464 4.66 -13.85 27.91
N ASN A 465 3.51 -13.48 28.46
CA ASN A 465 2.59 -14.43 29.06
C ASN A 465 2.01 -15.31 27.95
N CYS A 466 2.20 -16.62 28.06
CA CYS A 466 1.78 -17.61 27.07
C CYS A 466 0.81 -18.57 27.75
N GLU A 467 -0.48 -18.42 27.47
CA GLU A 467 -1.55 -19.24 28.05
C GLU A 467 -2.20 -20.08 26.95
N LEU A 468 -2.41 -21.36 27.22
CA LEU A 468 -3.06 -22.27 26.29
C LEU A 468 -4.40 -22.71 26.90
N HIS A 469 -5.50 -22.36 26.23
CA HIS A 469 -6.86 -22.73 26.64
C HIS A 469 -7.57 -23.46 25.49
N ASP A 470 -7.93 -24.72 25.71
CA ASP A 470 -8.62 -25.65 24.80
C ASP A 470 -8.09 -25.63 23.35
N ASP A 471 -8.55 -24.70 22.52
CA ASP A 471 -8.21 -24.56 21.09
C ASP A 471 -7.41 -23.28 20.74
N GLN A 472 -6.98 -22.50 21.74
CA GLN A 472 -6.34 -21.20 21.53
C GLN A 472 -5.10 -20.98 22.39
N LEU A 473 -4.02 -20.53 21.73
CA LEU A 473 -2.82 -20.01 22.39
C LEU A 473 -2.90 -18.49 22.48
N THR A 474 -2.99 -17.98 23.70
CA THR A 474 -2.97 -16.57 24.05
C THR A 474 -1.54 -16.13 24.36
N LEU A 475 -1.07 -15.10 23.68
CA LEU A 475 0.23 -14.44 23.90
C LEU A 475 0.00 -13.00 24.32
N ALA A 476 0.39 -12.63 25.54
CA ALA A 476 0.22 -11.28 26.07
C ALA A 476 1.56 -10.70 26.56
N GLY A 477 1.91 -9.47 26.15
CA GLY A 477 3.19 -8.85 26.52
C GLY A 477 3.48 -7.63 25.67
N SER A 478 4.76 -7.22 25.56
CA SER A 478 5.13 -6.16 24.63
C SER A 478 4.89 -6.60 23.19
N ALA A 479 4.33 -5.73 22.36
CA ALA A 479 3.92 -6.02 20.99
C ALA A 479 5.07 -6.63 20.18
N GLY A 480 6.29 -6.13 20.38
CA GLY A 480 7.50 -6.68 19.78
C GLY A 480 7.72 -8.15 20.09
N ARG A 481 7.75 -8.47 21.38
CA ARG A 481 8.00 -9.82 21.89
C ARG A 481 6.86 -10.76 21.55
N VAL A 482 5.62 -10.29 21.62
CA VAL A 482 4.43 -11.04 21.22
C VAL A 482 4.46 -11.39 19.74
N LEU A 483 4.80 -10.45 18.85
CA LEU A 483 4.91 -10.72 17.41
C LEU A 483 6.07 -11.66 17.07
N THR A 484 7.22 -11.53 17.75
CA THR A 484 8.36 -12.45 17.61
C THR A 484 8.01 -13.86 18.11
N THR A 485 7.32 -13.96 19.24
CA THR A 485 6.83 -15.23 19.80
C THR A 485 5.82 -15.88 18.87
N GLU A 486 4.81 -15.13 18.40
CA GLU A 486 3.84 -15.59 17.41
C GLU A 486 4.54 -16.09 16.14
N LEU A 487 5.57 -15.39 15.67
CA LEU A 487 6.35 -15.80 14.51
C LEU A 487 7.07 -17.14 14.76
N CYS A 488 7.78 -17.26 15.90
CA CYS A 488 8.48 -18.47 16.30
C CYS A 488 7.52 -19.67 16.38
N VAL A 489 6.38 -19.50 17.05
CA VAL A 489 5.31 -20.51 17.14
C VAL A 489 4.85 -20.93 15.74
N ARG A 490 4.50 -19.96 14.88
CA ARG A 490 4.00 -20.27 13.53
C ARG A 490 5.02 -20.95 12.63
N GLN A 491 6.30 -20.65 12.78
CA GLN A 491 7.38 -21.31 12.05
C GLN A 491 7.59 -22.75 12.51
N LYS A 492 7.52 -22.99 13.82
CA LYS A 492 7.73 -24.32 14.41
C LYS A 492 6.51 -25.23 14.30
N LEU A 493 5.30 -24.68 14.19
CA LEU A 493 4.06 -25.42 13.89
C LEU A 493 3.97 -25.94 12.44
N VAL A 494 5.02 -25.76 11.62
CA VAL A 494 5.08 -26.35 10.27
C VAL A 494 5.47 -27.82 10.37
N VAL A 495 4.50 -28.71 10.20
CA VAL A 495 4.73 -30.16 10.21
C VAL A 495 5.36 -30.59 8.88
N LYS A 496 6.41 -31.42 8.95
CA LYS A 496 6.96 -32.17 7.82
C LYS A 496 6.32 -33.55 7.83
N ASN A 497 5.41 -33.81 6.90
CA ASN A 497 4.79 -35.12 6.75
C ASN A 497 5.14 -35.72 5.39
N GLU A 498 5.38 -37.02 5.39
CA GLU A 498 5.79 -37.79 4.22
C GLU A 498 4.59 -38.63 3.77
N ILE A 499 4.30 -38.60 2.47
CA ILE A 499 3.35 -39.51 1.85
C ILE A 499 4.17 -40.55 1.10
N PRO A 500 4.15 -41.82 1.54
CA PRO A 500 4.74 -42.89 0.75
C PRO A 500 3.84 -43.16 -0.46
N LEU A 501 4.43 -43.27 -1.65
CA LEU A 501 3.72 -43.70 -2.86
C LEU A 501 3.76 -45.23 -2.91
N ILE A 502 2.77 -45.88 -2.27
CA ILE A 502 2.66 -47.34 -2.24
C ILE A 502 1.54 -47.78 -3.21
N PRO A 503 1.70 -48.87 -3.99
CA PRO A 503 0.63 -49.44 -4.79
C PRO A 503 -0.54 -49.92 -3.92
N VAL A 504 -1.77 -49.82 -4.45
CA VAL A 504 -3.02 -50.13 -3.71
C VAL A 504 -3.15 -51.62 -3.38
N ASN A 505 -2.49 -52.50 -4.13
CA ASN A 505 -2.40 -53.93 -3.87
C ASN A 505 -0.94 -54.38 -4.05
N GLU A 506 -0.35 -54.95 -3.00
CA GLU A 506 1.03 -55.48 -3.03
C GLU A 506 1.17 -56.78 -3.84
N THR A 507 0.05 -57.41 -4.20
CA THR A 507 0.00 -58.76 -4.78
C THR A 507 0.24 -58.81 -6.29
N ASP A 508 0.24 -57.67 -6.99
CA ASP A 508 0.47 -57.62 -8.44
C ASP A 508 1.80 -56.93 -8.77
N THR A 509 2.82 -57.76 -8.99
CA THR A 509 4.20 -57.32 -9.28
C THR A 509 4.32 -56.51 -10.58
N GLY A 510 3.42 -56.71 -11.54
CA GLY A 510 3.43 -56.00 -12.82
C GLY A 510 2.86 -54.58 -12.70
N LEU A 511 1.76 -54.44 -11.94
CA LEU A 511 1.18 -53.15 -11.59
C LEU A 511 2.15 -52.32 -10.75
N LYS A 512 2.85 -52.96 -9.81
CA LYS A 512 3.87 -52.32 -8.96
C LYS A 512 4.97 -51.67 -9.80
N ARG A 513 5.59 -52.40 -10.74
CA ARG A 513 6.61 -51.84 -11.65
C ARG A 513 6.09 -50.69 -12.51
N LYS A 514 4.90 -50.80 -13.11
CA LYS A 514 4.34 -49.74 -13.96
C LYS A 514 3.98 -48.46 -13.19
N VAL A 515 3.52 -48.60 -11.95
CA VAL A 515 3.28 -47.46 -11.05
C VAL A 515 4.62 -46.85 -10.62
N GLU A 516 5.62 -47.67 -10.31
CA GLU A 516 6.99 -47.23 -10.01
C GLU A 516 7.54 -46.40 -11.19
N ASP A 517 7.49 -46.91 -12.43
CA ASP A 517 7.93 -46.22 -13.65
C ASP A 517 7.24 -44.86 -13.87
N LEU A 518 5.92 -44.77 -13.67
CA LEU A 518 5.18 -43.51 -13.75
C LEU A 518 5.52 -42.53 -12.63
N THR A 519 5.90 -43.03 -11.46
CA THR A 519 6.42 -42.18 -10.38
C THR A 519 7.87 -41.73 -10.60
N GLU A 520 8.64 -42.41 -11.46
CA GLU A 520 9.96 -41.95 -11.90
C GLU A 520 9.87 -40.68 -12.74
N GLU A 521 8.74 -40.47 -13.42
CA GLU A 521 8.42 -39.27 -14.20
C GLU A 521 7.92 -38.12 -13.30
N LEU A 522 8.79 -37.68 -12.38
CA LEU A 522 8.55 -36.58 -11.42
C LEU A 522 8.04 -35.27 -12.04
N HIS A 523 8.19 -35.12 -13.36
CA HIS A 523 7.69 -33.98 -14.11
C HIS A 523 6.15 -33.92 -14.16
N ILE A 524 5.44 -35.05 -14.06
CA ILE A 524 3.97 -35.15 -14.05
C ILE A 524 3.38 -34.38 -12.86
N PHE A 525 4.08 -34.37 -11.73
CA PHE A 525 3.65 -33.64 -10.53
C PHE A 525 4.06 -32.16 -10.52
N ARG A 526 4.89 -31.70 -11.48
CA ARG A 526 5.39 -30.30 -11.51
C ARG A 526 4.28 -29.25 -11.63
N PRO A 527 3.23 -29.40 -12.46
CA PRO A 527 2.13 -28.44 -12.52
C PRO A 527 1.37 -28.33 -11.20
N MET A 528 1.19 -29.45 -10.49
CA MET A 528 0.51 -29.48 -9.20
C MET A 528 1.38 -28.89 -8.08
N GLY A 529 2.67 -29.20 -8.08
CA GLY A 529 3.67 -28.55 -7.23
C GLY A 529 3.76 -27.05 -7.50
N TRP A 530 3.71 -26.62 -8.75
CA TRP A 530 3.68 -25.21 -9.14
C TRP A 530 2.40 -24.52 -8.66
N ARG A 531 1.22 -25.14 -8.82
CA ARG A 531 -0.08 -24.61 -8.37
C ARG A 531 -0.10 -24.37 -6.86
N TRP A 532 0.35 -25.33 -6.05
CA TRP A 532 0.41 -25.17 -4.59
C TRP A 532 1.51 -24.20 -4.15
N ARG A 533 2.65 -24.17 -4.86
CA ARG A 533 3.67 -23.13 -4.66
C ARG A 533 3.15 -21.75 -5.05
N ALA A 534 2.24 -21.63 -6.02
CA ALA A 534 1.62 -20.37 -6.45
C ALA A 534 0.49 -19.92 -5.51
N GLN A 535 -0.22 -20.85 -4.88
CA GLN A 535 -1.16 -20.59 -3.78
C GLN A 535 -0.45 -20.42 -2.41
N LYS A 536 0.87 -20.70 -2.36
CA LYS A 536 1.86 -20.21 -1.38
C LYS A 536 1.53 -20.46 0.10
N GLN A 537 1.24 -21.71 0.47
CA GLN A 537 1.23 -22.14 1.88
C GLN A 537 1.81 -23.56 2.09
N VAL A 538 2.37 -24.19 1.04
CA VAL A 538 2.87 -25.58 1.10
C VAL A 538 4.14 -25.73 0.26
N LYS A 539 5.22 -26.24 0.87
CA LYS A 539 6.42 -26.69 0.14
C LYS A 539 6.31 -28.19 -0.11
N ILE A 540 6.14 -28.55 -1.37
CA ILE A 540 6.10 -29.94 -1.84
C ILE A 540 7.45 -30.29 -2.45
N ILE A 541 8.12 -31.28 -1.86
CA ILE A 541 9.39 -31.84 -2.32
C ILE A 541 9.11 -33.29 -2.71
N PHE A 542 9.55 -33.67 -3.90
CA PHE A 542 9.51 -35.05 -4.34
C PHE A 542 10.91 -35.64 -4.13
N LEU A 543 11.02 -36.71 -3.35
CA LEU A 543 12.27 -37.39 -3.05
C LEU A 543 12.22 -38.82 -3.58
N LYS A 544 13.37 -39.29 -4.10
CA LYS A 544 13.60 -40.69 -4.50
C LYS A 544 14.66 -41.27 -3.56
N GLU A 545 14.28 -42.24 -2.76
CA GLU A 545 15.20 -43.13 -2.03
C GLU A 545 15.12 -44.52 -2.67
N LYS A 546 16.18 -45.34 -2.54
CA LYS A 546 16.50 -46.53 -3.37
C LYS A 546 15.30 -47.36 -3.87
N ASP A 547 14.28 -47.60 -3.05
CA ASP A 547 13.07 -48.37 -3.41
C ASP A 547 11.73 -47.63 -3.14
N GLN A 548 11.75 -46.33 -2.83
CA GLN A 548 10.54 -45.57 -2.48
C GLN A 548 10.56 -44.13 -2.99
N CYS A 549 9.53 -43.74 -3.74
CA CYS A 549 9.21 -42.35 -4.03
C CYS A 549 8.35 -41.77 -2.90
N LYS A 550 8.81 -40.68 -2.29
CA LYS A 550 8.12 -40.00 -1.18
C LYS A 550 7.77 -38.58 -1.55
N ILE A 551 6.54 -38.16 -1.25
CA ILE A 551 6.11 -36.77 -1.35
C ILE A 551 6.20 -36.15 0.02
N VAL A 552 7.18 -35.26 0.21
CA VAL A 552 7.34 -34.50 1.44
C VAL A 552 6.55 -33.21 1.34
N ILE A 553 5.56 -33.08 2.22
CA ILE A 553 4.75 -31.88 2.37
C ILE A 553 5.20 -31.15 3.62
N LYS A 554 5.63 -29.90 3.49
CA LYS A 554 5.86 -28.99 4.62
C LYS A 554 4.78 -27.92 4.64
N ALA A 555 3.88 -27.98 5.63
CA ALA A 555 2.77 -27.04 5.83
C ALA A 555 2.18 -27.15 7.25
N ARG A 556 1.43 -26.12 7.69
CA ARG A 556 0.53 -26.22 8.87
C ARG A 556 -0.58 -27.25 8.62
N GLU A 557 -1.12 -27.85 9.68
CA GLU A 557 -2.02 -29.01 9.59
C GLU A 557 -3.26 -28.74 8.71
N LYS A 558 -3.90 -27.58 8.86
CA LYS A 558 -5.08 -27.19 8.07
C LYS A 558 -4.79 -27.18 6.55
N ASN A 559 -3.61 -26.71 6.16
CA ASN A 559 -3.18 -26.69 4.77
C ASN A 559 -2.68 -28.05 4.31
N TYR A 560 -1.99 -28.79 5.19
CA TYR A 560 -1.60 -30.17 4.94
C TYR A 560 -2.82 -31.03 4.62
N LYS A 561 -3.88 -31.04 5.43
CA LYS A 561 -5.09 -31.87 5.21
C LYS A 561 -5.69 -31.64 3.82
N LYS A 562 -5.77 -30.37 3.39
CA LYS A 562 -6.27 -30.00 2.07
C LYS A 562 -5.37 -30.49 0.94
N VAL A 563 -4.06 -30.21 1.03
CA VAL A 563 -3.09 -30.63 0.01
C VAL A 563 -2.91 -32.15 -0.04
N HIS A 564 -2.94 -32.81 1.11
CA HIS A 564 -2.90 -34.27 1.25
C HIS A 564 -4.11 -34.93 0.58
N LYS A 565 -5.33 -34.44 0.83
CA LYS A 565 -6.54 -34.99 0.19
C LYS A 565 -6.49 -34.88 -1.33
N GLU A 566 -6.04 -33.74 -1.86
CA GLU A 566 -5.89 -33.55 -3.31
C GLU A 566 -4.78 -34.43 -3.90
N LEU A 567 -3.61 -34.51 -3.25
CA LEU A 567 -2.52 -35.40 -3.66
C LEU A 567 -2.95 -36.87 -3.67
N LYS A 568 -3.63 -37.32 -2.61
CA LYS A 568 -4.14 -38.69 -2.50
C LYS A 568 -5.18 -38.99 -3.60
N SER A 569 -6.04 -38.02 -3.92
CA SER A 569 -7.02 -38.15 -5.00
C SER A 569 -6.35 -38.25 -6.37
N PHE A 570 -5.32 -37.44 -6.62
CA PHE A 570 -4.54 -37.48 -7.87
C PHE A 570 -3.74 -38.77 -8.01
N VAL A 571 -3.08 -39.23 -6.95
CA VAL A 571 -2.35 -40.50 -6.94
C VAL A 571 -3.31 -41.67 -7.19
N ARG A 572 -4.49 -41.67 -6.56
CA ARG A 572 -5.52 -42.70 -6.79
C ARG A 572 -6.03 -42.68 -8.23
N TRP A 573 -6.26 -41.50 -8.81
CA TRP A 573 -6.62 -41.37 -10.23
C TRP A 573 -5.52 -41.93 -11.14
N LEU A 574 -4.25 -41.56 -10.88
CA LEU A 574 -3.10 -42.07 -11.64
C LEU A 574 -3.03 -43.60 -11.58
N GLN A 575 -3.20 -44.18 -10.39
CA GLN A 575 -3.22 -45.63 -10.17
C GLN A 575 -4.38 -46.31 -10.92
N LEU A 576 -5.58 -45.70 -10.94
CA LEU A 576 -6.72 -46.21 -11.71
C LEU A 576 -6.47 -46.17 -13.21
N CYS A 577 -5.80 -45.13 -13.73
CA CYS A 577 -5.41 -45.07 -15.14
C CYS A 577 -4.42 -46.19 -15.51
N VAL A 578 -3.48 -46.53 -14.63
CA VAL A 578 -2.57 -47.68 -14.85
C VAL A 578 -3.34 -49.00 -14.81
N ALA A 579 -4.29 -49.15 -13.87
CA ALA A 579 -5.12 -50.34 -13.73
C ALA A 579 -6.05 -50.56 -14.96
N MET A 580 -6.55 -49.50 -15.59
CA MET A 580 -7.44 -49.59 -16.76
C MET A 580 -6.71 -49.86 -18.09
N HIS A 581 -5.38 -49.73 -18.14
CA HIS A 581 -4.58 -49.88 -19.35
C HIS A 581 -3.54 -51.02 -19.23
N LEU A 582 -3.90 -52.11 -18.54
CA LEU A 582 -2.93 -53.14 -18.15
C LEU A 582 -2.15 -53.78 -19.31
N ASP A 583 -2.62 -53.74 -20.57
CA ASP A 583 -1.92 -54.39 -21.70
C ASP A 583 -1.74 -53.52 -22.96
N SER A 584 -2.09 -52.23 -22.95
CA SER A 584 -2.10 -51.47 -24.22
C SER A 584 -0.74 -50.91 -24.64
N GLY A 585 0.28 -50.89 -23.77
CA GLY A 585 1.59 -50.30 -24.08
C GLY A 585 1.54 -48.78 -24.37
N VAL A 586 0.38 -48.14 -24.18
CA VAL A 586 0.18 -46.72 -24.42
C VAL A 586 0.44 -45.98 -23.12
N LEU A 587 1.50 -45.17 -23.08
CA LEU A 587 1.70 -44.16 -22.02
C LEU A 587 0.38 -43.41 -21.81
N PRO A 588 -0.07 -43.18 -20.56
CA PRO A 588 -1.29 -42.41 -20.32
C PRO A 588 -1.16 -41.10 -21.10
N ARG A 589 -2.06 -40.91 -22.09
CA ARG A 589 -2.04 -39.72 -22.95
C ARG A 589 -1.87 -38.53 -22.03
N ARG A 590 -0.83 -37.70 -22.29
CA ARG A 590 -0.64 -36.41 -21.62
C ARG A 590 -2.03 -35.85 -21.36
N TYR A 591 -2.34 -35.60 -20.10
CA TYR A 591 -3.61 -35.03 -19.69
C TYR A 591 -3.76 -33.68 -20.41
N ILE A 592 -4.30 -33.71 -21.62
CA ILE A 592 -4.87 -32.55 -22.29
C ILE A 592 -6.33 -32.63 -21.88
N ASP A 593 -6.59 -32.37 -20.59
CA ASP A 593 -7.93 -31.98 -20.26
C ASP A 593 -8.10 -30.57 -20.77
N SER A 594 -8.92 -30.50 -21.82
CA SER A 594 -9.84 -29.41 -22.07
C SER A 594 -10.37 -28.92 -20.74
N VAL A 595 -9.70 -27.91 -20.22
CA VAL A 595 -10.20 -27.06 -19.16
C VAL A 595 -11.55 -26.59 -19.67
N THR A 596 -12.66 -27.11 -19.14
CA THR A 596 -13.87 -26.31 -19.03
C THR A 596 -13.51 -25.18 -18.07
N LYS A 597 -12.88 -24.17 -18.67
CA LYS A 597 -12.60 -22.89 -18.05
C LYS A 597 -13.98 -22.35 -17.72
N GLN A 598 -14.34 -22.33 -16.44
CA GLN A 598 -14.96 -21.10 -15.99
C GLN A 598 -13.91 -19.99 -16.22
N PRO A 599 -14.23 -18.98 -17.06
CA PRO A 599 -13.25 -18.01 -17.52
C PRO A 599 -12.75 -17.17 -16.32
N SER A 600 -11.57 -16.57 -16.38
CA SER A 600 -11.32 -15.60 -17.43
C SER A 600 -9.86 -15.26 -17.60
N PRO A 601 -9.30 -15.69 -18.74
CA PRO A 601 -8.57 -14.79 -19.63
C PRO A 601 -9.28 -14.58 -20.98
N ASP A 602 -10.37 -15.30 -21.26
CA ASP A 602 -11.04 -15.27 -22.56
C ASP A 602 -11.89 -14.00 -22.79
N ILE A 603 -12.18 -13.18 -21.76
CA ILE A 603 -12.95 -11.95 -21.95
C ILE A 603 -12.13 -10.86 -22.63
N GLU A 604 -10.84 -10.68 -22.29
CA GLU A 604 -10.00 -9.66 -22.94
C GLU A 604 -9.69 -10.01 -24.40
N ASP A 605 -9.50 -11.29 -24.73
CA ASP A 605 -9.30 -11.75 -26.11
C ASP A 605 -10.61 -11.89 -26.91
N ARG A 606 -11.77 -11.91 -26.24
CA ARG A 606 -13.10 -11.84 -26.89
C ARG A 606 -13.57 -10.38 -27.05
N ILE A 607 -13.17 -9.48 -26.16
CA ILE A 607 -13.29 -8.02 -26.34
C ILE A 607 -12.48 -7.61 -27.56
N LYS A 608 -11.22 -8.06 -27.70
CA LYS A 608 -10.42 -7.83 -28.92
C LYS A 608 -11.08 -8.32 -30.21
N ARG A 609 -11.86 -9.41 -30.16
CA ARG A 609 -12.60 -9.98 -31.31
C ARG A 609 -13.94 -9.30 -31.59
N ILE A 610 -14.54 -8.61 -30.62
CA ILE A 610 -15.78 -7.83 -30.79
C ILE A 610 -15.47 -6.38 -31.19
N THR A 611 -14.29 -5.86 -30.86
CA THR A 611 -13.87 -4.48 -31.15
C THR A 611 -13.13 -4.29 -32.48
N ASP A 612 -12.96 -5.33 -33.29
CA ASP A 612 -12.29 -5.23 -34.59
C ASP A 612 -13.31 -5.21 -35.74
N THR A 613 -13.59 -4.01 -36.27
CA THR A 613 -14.58 -3.75 -37.32
C THR A 613 -14.10 -4.10 -38.73
N THR A 614 -13.11 -4.99 -38.89
CA THR A 614 -12.46 -5.25 -40.19
C THR A 614 -12.57 -6.68 -40.71
N MET A 615 -13.33 -7.56 -40.06
CA MET A 615 -13.49 -8.97 -40.49
C MET A 615 -14.97 -9.37 -40.60
N THR A 616 -15.57 -9.07 -41.75
CA THR A 616 -16.85 -9.66 -42.21
C THR A 616 -16.79 -9.91 -43.72
N PRO A 617 -17.29 -11.06 -44.20
CA PRO A 617 -17.98 -11.11 -45.48
C PRO A 617 -19.47 -11.45 -45.27
N VAL A 618 -20.29 -10.46 -45.64
CA VAL A 618 -21.76 -10.35 -45.84
C VAL A 618 -22.67 -10.88 -44.73
#